data_AF-A0A7C2JZ27-F1
#
_entry.id   AF-A0A7C2JZ27-F1
#
_cell.length_a   1.000
_cell.length_b   1.000
_cell.length_c   1.000
_cell.angle_alpha   90.00
_cell.angle_beta   90.00
_cell.angle_gamma   90.00
#
_symmetry.space_group_name_H-M   'P 1'
#
loop_
_entity.id
_entity.type
_entity.pdbx_description
1 polymer ?
#
loop_
_entity_poly.entity_id
_entity_poly.type
_entity_poly.pdbx_seq_one_letter_code
_entity_poly.pdbx_strand_id
1 'polypeptide(L)'
;MASMQWANRPDILLRRTMPVLRAKPAMPVQGVILCHDLTGAWLHFSGRSIPHIEPADQCEGCRNSLPRRWEGWFSLWSQTKAATALVCIPPGAAPQFHDAMKLHGSLRGLSVKLQRWSNRPNGRLIAEFAQSGIAATHLPDAPDVPAILSHMWGLDRVNVEHRFHTVETMREIAAAAEQLPLPSAGDELVTTGPVAHTPTPATPPRPLTAREDQHAKFLARTGNTVLVRNYLDELGRVDLLNVYCPPLPGQLLMEPPA
;
A
#
# COMPACT_ATOMS: atom_id res chain seq x y z
N MET A 1 -35.53 -15.29 22.21
CA MET A 1 -34.42 -14.63 21.49
C MET A 1 -33.65 -15.72 20.77
N ALA A 2 -33.83 -15.83 19.45
CA ALA A 2 -33.22 -16.89 18.64
C ALA A 2 -31.76 -16.56 18.35
N SER A 3 -30.85 -17.42 18.83
CA SER A 3 -29.43 -17.38 18.51
C SER A 3 -29.23 -17.72 17.03
N MET A 4 -28.70 -16.77 16.27
CA MET A 4 -28.36 -16.95 14.86
C MET A 4 -27.12 -17.86 14.78
N GLN A 5 -27.34 -19.17 14.66
CA GLN A 5 -26.30 -20.16 14.43
C GLN A 5 -25.71 -19.99 13.03
N TRP A 6 -24.44 -19.58 12.97
CA TRP A 6 -23.62 -19.43 11.76
C TRP A 6 -23.24 -20.75 11.07
N ALA A 7 -23.87 -21.88 11.42
CA ALA A 7 -23.42 -23.21 11.07
C ALA A 7 -23.87 -23.72 9.68
N ASN A 8 -24.78 -23.02 9.00
CA ASN A 8 -25.30 -23.44 7.69
C ASN A 8 -25.06 -22.35 6.63
N ARG A 9 -23.85 -22.28 6.07
CA ARG A 9 -23.63 -21.64 4.75
C ARG A 9 -23.70 -22.72 3.66
N PRO A 10 -24.71 -22.72 2.78
CA PRO A 10 -24.84 -23.70 1.69
C PRO A 10 -23.93 -23.31 0.50
N ASP A 11 -22.63 -23.27 0.74
CA ASP A 11 -21.66 -22.65 -0.16
C ASP A 11 -20.47 -23.59 -0.50
N ILE A 12 -20.69 -24.90 -0.39
CA ILE A 12 -19.69 -25.94 -0.72
C ILE A 12 -19.38 -25.99 -2.24
N LEU A 13 -20.09 -25.21 -3.07
CA LEU A 13 -19.79 -24.97 -4.48
C LEU A 13 -19.08 -23.62 -4.73
N LEU A 14 -18.82 -22.83 -3.69
CA LEU A 14 -18.17 -21.53 -3.84
C LEU A 14 -16.69 -21.67 -4.19
N ARG A 15 -16.41 -21.37 -5.46
CA ARG A 15 -15.23 -20.66 -5.97
C ARG A 15 -13.93 -21.04 -5.26
N ARG A 16 -13.14 -21.92 -5.88
CA ARG A 16 -11.73 -22.13 -5.49
C ARG A 16 -11.07 -20.76 -5.32
N THR A 17 -10.87 -20.34 -4.09
CA THR A 17 -10.17 -19.09 -3.78
C THR A 17 -8.76 -19.28 -4.29
N MET A 18 -8.31 -18.40 -5.18
CA MET A 18 -6.94 -18.43 -5.68
C MET A 18 -5.98 -18.43 -4.47
N PRO A 19 -5.06 -19.40 -4.36
CA PRO A 19 -4.21 -19.49 -3.18
C PRO A 19 -3.34 -18.25 -3.07
N VAL A 20 -3.28 -17.68 -1.87
CA VAL A 20 -2.39 -16.56 -1.56
C VAL A 20 -1.07 -17.10 -1.02
N LEU A 21 0.02 -16.79 -1.72
CA LEU A 21 1.37 -17.17 -1.36
C LEU A 21 2.11 -15.98 -0.76
N ARG A 22 2.88 -16.26 0.29
CA ARG A 22 3.86 -15.36 0.88
C ARG A 22 5.17 -16.15 0.98
N ALA A 23 6.28 -15.54 0.60
CA ALA A 23 7.59 -16.16 0.79
C ALA A 23 7.89 -16.31 2.29
N LYS A 24 8.06 -17.56 2.73
CA LYS A 24 8.43 -17.90 4.10
C LYS A 24 9.94 -18.17 4.17
N PRO A 25 10.57 -18.07 5.36
CA PRO A 25 11.95 -18.52 5.54
C PRO A 25 12.15 -19.94 5.01
N ALA A 26 13.24 -20.19 4.28
CA ALA A 26 13.59 -21.46 3.63
C ALA A 26 12.57 -22.02 2.61
N MET A 27 11.48 -21.31 2.31
CA MET A 27 10.47 -21.74 1.32
C MET A 27 10.31 -20.67 0.24
N PRO A 28 11.15 -20.72 -0.82
CA PRO A 28 11.06 -19.76 -1.90
C PRO A 28 9.74 -19.92 -2.66
N VAL A 29 9.23 -18.81 -3.18
CA VAL A 29 8.10 -18.79 -4.12
C VAL A 29 8.67 -18.59 -5.51
N GLN A 30 8.37 -19.50 -6.43
CA GLN A 30 8.90 -19.45 -7.79
C GLN A 30 7.82 -19.76 -8.83
N GLY A 31 7.90 -19.12 -9.99
CA GLY A 31 6.98 -19.33 -11.11
C GLY A 31 7.11 -18.24 -12.17
N VAL A 32 6.13 -18.18 -13.07
CA VAL A 32 6.05 -17.16 -14.13
C VAL A 32 4.98 -16.14 -13.77
N ILE A 33 5.31 -14.85 -13.84
CA ILE A 33 4.36 -13.78 -13.57
C ILE A 33 3.37 -13.69 -14.75
N LEU A 34 2.07 -13.63 -14.45
CA LEU A 34 1.02 -13.53 -15.45
C LEU A 34 0.55 -12.09 -15.70
N CYS A 35 0.58 -11.22 -14.70
CA CYS A 35 0.09 -9.85 -14.86
C CYS A 35 1.19 -8.94 -15.43
N HIS A 36 0.77 -7.88 -16.13
CA HIS A 36 1.71 -6.93 -16.71
C HIS A 36 2.39 -6.04 -15.68
N ASP A 37 1.71 -5.75 -14.57
CA ASP A 37 2.14 -4.85 -13.50
C ASP A 37 1.84 -5.39 -12.09
N LEU A 38 2.41 -4.77 -11.06
CA LEU A 38 2.19 -5.05 -9.65
C LEU A 38 1.02 -4.21 -9.12
N THR A 39 0.08 -4.86 -8.43
CA THR A 39 -1.06 -4.19 -7.80
C THR A 39 -0.75 -3.88 -6.34
N GLY A 40 -0.65 -2.60 -5.97
CA GLY A 40 -0.39 -2.17 -4.59
C GLY A 40 -1.65 -1.77 -3.83
N ALA A 41 -1.70 -2.02 -2.53
CA ALA A 41 -2.76 -1.50 -1.65
C ALA A 41 -2.21 -1.10 -0.28
N TRP A 42 -2.76 -0.02 0.29
CA TRP A 42 -2.54 0.33 1.69
C TRP A 42 -3.48 -0.46 2.59
N LEU A 43 -2.94 -1.04 3.66
CA LEU A 43 -3.66 -1.93 4.57
C LEU A 43 -3.41 -1.51 6.03
N HIS A 44 -4.36 -1.81 6.90
CA HIS A 44 -4.18 -1.86 8.34
C HIS A 44 -4.10 -3.32 8.80
N PHE A 45 -3.51 -3.57 9.97
CA PHE A 45 -3.38 -4.93 10.50
C PHE A 45 -3.91 -5.02 11.94
N SER A 46 -4.89 -5.91 12.14
CA SER A 46 -5.43 -6.28 13.46
C SER A 46 -5.85 -7.75 13.44
N GLY A 47 -4.86 -8.64 13.54
CA GLY A 47 -5.03 -10.10 13.36
C GLY A 47 -5.32 -10.55 11.92
N ARG A 48 -5.84 -9.65 11.08
CA ARG A 48 -6.05 -9.80 9.63
C ARG A 48 -5.69 -8.50 8.91
N SER A 49 -5.48 -8.60 7.60
CA SER A 49 -5.35 -7.43 6.73
C SER A 49 -6.70 -6.77 6.51
N ILE A 50 -6.79 -5.46 6.74
CA ILE A 50 -7.97 -4.62 6.50
C ILE A 50 -7.56 -3.60 5.44
N PRO A 51 -8.22 -3.49 4.29
CA PRO A 51 -7.87 -2.46 3.32
C PRO A 51 -8.09 -1.06 3.91
N HIS A 52 -7.14 -0.16 3.67
CA HIS A 52 -7.38 1.26 3.91
C HIS A 52 -8.43 1.75 2.91
N ILE A 53 -9.36 2.56 3.39
CA ILE A 53 -10.45 3.11 2.58
C ILE A 53 -10.45 4.61 2.83
N GLU A 54 -10.60 5.39 1.76
CA GLU A 54 -10.83 6.82 1.87
C GLU A 54 -12.33 7.12 1.82
N PRO A 55 -12.79 8.15 2.55
CA PRO A 55 -12.03 8.97 3.51
C PRO A 55 -11.70 8.21 4.81
N ALA A 56 -10.69 8.69 5.56
CA ALA A 56 -10.13 7.99 6.72
C ALA A 56 -11.13 7.75 7.87
N ASP A 57 -12.15 8.59 8.01
CA ASP A 57 -13.26 8.43 8.97
C ASP A 57 -14.19 7.25 8.61
N GLN A 58 -14.17 6.77 7.37
CA GLN A 58 -14.86 5.55 6.94
C GLN A 58 -13.97 4.30 7.03
N CYS A 59 -12.68 4.45 7.26
CA CYS A 59 -11.77 3.32 7.41
C CYS A 59 -11.80 2.76 8.84
N GLU A 60 -12.17 1.47 8.96
CA GLU A 60 -12.11 0.73 10.23
C GLU A 60 -10.73 0.83 10.88
N GLY A 61 -9.64 0.70 10.10
CA GLY A 61 -8.30 0.76 10.64
C GLY A 61 -7.89 2.14 11.16
N CYS A 62 -8.21 3.21 10.42
CA CYS A 62 -7.92 4.58 10.87
C CYS A 62 -8.71 4.97 12.12
N ARG A 63 -10.01 4.61 12.19
CA ARG A 63 -10.83 4.89 13.38
C ARG A 63 -10.30 4.23 14.65
N ASN A 64 -9.62 3.09 14.50
CA ASN A 64 -8.97 2.37 15.59
C ASN A 64 -7.48 2.70 15.73
N SER A 65 -6.99 3.76 15.07
CA SER A 65 -5.59 4.20 15.08
C SER A 65 -4.59 3.08 14.74
N LEU A 66 -4.99 2.13 13.89
CA LEU A 66 -4.11 1.04 13.48
C LEU A 66 -3.06 1.55 12.49
N PRO A 67 -1.80 1.11 12.61
CA PRO A 67 -0.76 1.50 11.68
C PRO A 67 -1.10 1.04 10.26
N ARG A 68 -0.76 1.89 9.29
CA ARG A 68 -0.95 1.63 7.87
C ARG A 68 0.32 1.06 7.26
N ARG A 69 0.20 0.06 6.40
CA ARG A 69 1.31 -0.59 5.69
C ARG A 69 0.89 -0.91 4.27
N TRP A 70 1.77 -0.64 3.31
CA TRP A 70 1.56 -1.04 1.93
C TRP A 70 1.89 -2.53 1.71
N GLU A 71 1.14 -3.21 0.87
CA GLU A 71 1.50 -4.53 0.33
C GLU A 71 1.28 -4.57 -1.18
N GLY A 72 2.18 -5.25 -1.89
CA GLY A 72 2.11 -5.46 -3.33
C GLY A 72 1.59 -6.87 -3.66
N TRP A 73 0.86 -6.98 -4.75
CA TRP A 73 0.18 -8.21 -5.17
C TRP A 73 0.32 -8.44 -6.67
N PHE A 74 0.63 -9.67 -7.05
CA PHE A 74 0.70 -10.06 -8.46
C PHE A 74 0.26 -11.52 -8.64
N SER A 75 -0.15 -11.87 -9.85
CA SER A 75 -0.54 -13.24 -10.20
C SER A 75 0.66 -14.04 -10.72
N LEU A 76 0.84 -15.24 -10.19
CA LEU A 76 1.94 -16.14 -10.50
C LEU A 76 1.40 -17.49 -10.97
N TRP A 77 1.94 -18.01 -12.05
CA TRP A 77 1.73 -19.39 -12.48
C TRP A 77 2.89 -20.29 -12.04
N SER A 78 2.58 -21.30 -11.23
CA SER A 78 3.55 -22.30 -10.80
C SER A 78 3.54 -23.48 -11.77
N GLN A 79 4.63 -23.67 -12.51
CA GLN A 79 4.78 -24.80 -13.44
C GLN A 79 4.70 -26.15 -12.69
N THR A 80 5.37 -26.27 -11.53
CA THR A 80 5.39 -27.51 -10.74
C THR A 80 4.01 -27.96 -10.28
N LYS A 81 3.12 -27.00 -9.95
CA LYS A 81 1.76 -27.30 -9.48
C LYS A 81 0.71 -27.16 -10.57
N ALA A 82 1.11 -26.76 -11.79
CA ALA A 82 0.23 -26.35 -12.88
C ALA A 82 -0.94 -25.45 -12.42
N ALA A 83 -0.67 -24.51 -11.51
CA ALA A 83 -1.70 -23.75 -10.83
C ALA A 83 -1.33 -22.26 -10.71
N THR A 84 -2.35 -21.40 -10.82
CA THR A 84 -2.23 -19.96 -10.61
C THR A 84 -2.43 -19.64 -9.13
N ALA A 85 -1.63 -18.70 -8.64
CA ALA A 85 -1.67 -18.21 -7.28
C ALA A 85 -1.56 -16.68 -7.27
N LEU A 86 -2.04 -16.07 -6.19
CA LEU A 86 -1.78 -14.68 -5.89
C LEU A 86 -0.56 -14.60 -4.97
N VAL A 87 0.40 -13.74 -5.26
CA VAL A 87 1.59 -13.56 -4.44
C VAL A 87 1.56 -12.19 -3.79
N CYS A 88 1.76 -12.14 -2.48
CA CYS A 88 1.90 -10.89 -1.73
C CYS A 88 3.36 -10.61 -1.37
N ILE A 89 3.80 -9.37 -1.59
CA ILE A 89 5.13 -8.89 -1.28
C ILE A 89 5.10 -7.71 -0.30
N PRO A 90 6.11 -7.59 0.59
CA PRO A 90 6.25 -6.44 1.46
C PRO A 90 6.76 -5.20 0.70
N PRO A 91 6.65 -3.99 1.28
CA PRO A 91 7.12 -2.75 0.67
C PRO A 91 8.57 -2.80 0.17
N GLY A 92 9.49 -3.33 0.98
CA GLY A 92 10.92 -3.38 0.64
C GLY A 92 11.27 -4.25 -0.58
N ALA A 93 10.33 -5.05 -1.09
CA ALA A 93 10.53 -5.80 -2.32
C ALA A 93 10.06 -5.03 -3.58
N ALA A 94 9.16 -4.05 -3.41
CA ALA A 94 8.57 -3.32 -4.53
C ALA A 94 9.59 -2.65 -5.48
N PRO A 95 10.69 -2.04 -5.00
CA PRO A 95 11.69 -1.45 -5.90
C PRO A 95 12.28 -2.44 -6.90
N GLN A 96 12.50 -3.70 -6.49
CA GLN A 96 13.04 -4.75 -7.37
C GLN A 96 12.07 -5.10 -8.51
N PHE A 97 10.76 -5.03 -8.26
CA PHE A 97 9.73 -5.22 -9.29
C PHE A 97 9.66 -4.03 -10.24
N HIS A 98 9.80 -2.81 -9.72
CA HIS A 98 9.87 -1.60 -10.56
C HIS A 98 11.07 -1.64 -11.49
N ASP A 99 12.24 -2.00 -10.97
CA ASP A 99 13.46 -2.09 -11.78
C ASP A 99 13.33 -3.18 -12.86
N ALA A 100 12.74 -4.33 -12.52
CA ALA A 100 12.43 -5.38 -13.49
C ALA A 100 11.43 -4.93 -14.56
N MET A 101 10.38 -4.19 -14.17
CA MET A 101 9.42 -3.60 -15.11
C MET A 101 10.11 -2.64 -16.09
N LYS A 102 10.94 -1.72 -15.58
CA LYS A 102 11.68 -0.77 -16.41
C LYS A 102 12.62 -1.46 -17.38
N LEU A 103 13.30 -2.51 -16.92
CA LEU A 103 14.27 -3.25 -17.73
C LEU A 103 13.59 -4.05 -18.85
N HIS A 104 12.43 -4.65 -18.58
CA HIS A 104 11.78 -5.59 -19.50
C HIS A 104 10.53 -5.04 -20.20
N GLY A 105 10.04 -3.85 -19.81
CA GLY A 105 8.80 -3.24 -20.31
C GLY A 105 7.51 -3.87 -19.78
N SER A 106 7.56 -5.12 -19.29
CA SER A 106 6.44 -5.79 -18.64
C SER A 106 6.93 -6.85 -17.64
N LEU A 107 6.18 -7.10 -16.58
CA LEU A 107 6.41 -8.24 -15.70
C LEU A 107 5.86 -9.56 -16.26
N ARG A 108 4.87 -9.51 -17.17
CA ARG A 108 4.24 -10.72 -17.73
C ARG A 108 5.27 -11.55 -18.50
N GLY A 109 5.34 -12.84 -18.18
CA GLY A 109 6.26 -13.78 -18.82
C GLY A 109 7.65 -13.83 -18.19
N LEU A 110 7.95 -12.98 -17.21
CA LEU A 110 9.16 -13.12 -16.40
C LEU A 110 9.00 -14.30 -15.43
N SER A 111 10.02 -15.15 -15.38
CA SER A 111 10.23 -16.03 -14.24
C SER A 111 10.71 -15.23 -13.05
N VAL A 112 10.15 -15.50 -11.88
CA VAL A 112 10.52 -14.85 -10.64
C VAL A 112 10.81 -15.90 -9.57
N LYS A 113 11.85 -15.67 -8.77
CA LYS A 113 12.15 -16.39 -7.55
C LYS A 113 12.19 -15.42 -6.39
N LEU A 114 11.29 -15.60 -5.43
CA LEU A 114 11.20 -14.81 -4.20
C LEU A 114 11.73 -15.62 -3.03
N GLN A 115 12.72 -15.08 -2.32
CA GLN A 115 13.32 -15.73 -1.17
C GLN A 115 13.66 -14.71 -0.09
N ARG A 116 13.49 -15.08 1.18
CA ARG A 116 13.98 -14.27 2.30
C ARG A 116 15.47 -14.49 2.47
N TRP A 117 16.22 -13.39 2.57
CA TRP A 117 17.67 -13.40 2.75
C TRP A 117 18.09 -14.07 4.06
N SER A 118 17.34 -13.83 5.13
CA SER A 118 17.56 -14.45 6.43
C SER A 118 16.45 -15.43 6.78
N ASN A 119 16.74 -16.35 7.70
CA ASN A 119 15.74 -17.31 8.19
C ASN A 119 14.69 -16.67 9.14
N ARG A 120 14.69 -15.35 9.29
CA ARG A 120 13.73 -14.64 10.16
C ARG A 120 12.40 -14.45 9.44
N PRO A 121 11.23 -14.59 10.13
CA PRO A 121 9.91 -14.42 9.51
C PRO A 121 9.71 -13.09 8.75
N ASN A 122 10.35 -12.01 9.23
CA ASN A 122 10.30 -10.68 8.63
C ASN A 122 11.61 -10.29 7.91
N GLY A 123 12.47 -11.26 7.58
CA GLY A 123 13.72 -11.00 6.88
C GLY A 123 13.51 -10.35 5.51
N ARG A 124 14.49 -9.57 5.05
CA ARG A 124 14.48 -8.90 3.74
C ARG A 124 14.11 -9.90 2.64
N LEU A 125 13.15 -9.53 1.79
CA LEU A 125 12.75 -10.33 0.64
C LEU A 125 13.57 -9.91 -0.58
N ILE A 126 14.18 -10.89 -1.23
CA ILE A 126 14.93 -10.73 -2.48
C ILE A 126 14.11 -11.35 -3.61
N ALA A 127 14.06 -10.65 -4.73
CA ALA A 127 13.39 -11.06 -5.95
C ALA A 127 14.42 -11.15 -7.08
N GLU A 128 14.56 -12.35 -7.65
CA GLU A 128 15.39 -12.59 -8.82
C GLU A 128 14.47 -12.76 -10.03
N PHE A 129 14.77 -12.08 -11.13
CA PHE A 129 13.98 -12.10 -12.36
C PHE A 129 14.80 -12.63 -13.53
N ALA A 130 14.17 -13.42 -14.38
CA ALA A 130 14.74 -13.87 -15.65
C ALA A 130 13.62 -14.09 -16.68
N GLN A 131 13.94 -14.05 -17.97
CA GLN A 131 12.98 -14.43 -19.01
C GLN A 131 12.60 -15.92 -18.86
N SER A 132 11.31 -16.25 -18.87
CA SER A 132 10.86 -17.64 -18.65
C SER A 132 11.14 -18.57 -19.83
N GLY A 133 11.38 -18.03 -21.03
CA GLY A 133 11.48 -18.80 -22.28
C GLY A 133 10.13 -19.36 -22.78
N ILE A 134 9.03 -19.16 -22.04
CA ILE A 134 7.69 -19.59 -22.44
C ILE A 134 7.08 -18.52 -23.33
N ALA A 135 6.64 -18.91 -24.53
CA ALA A 135 5.92 -18.02 -25.42
C ALA A 135 4.66 -17.45 -24.72
N ALA A 136 4.40 -16.16 -24.90
CA ALA A 136 3.28 -15.48 -24.25
C ALA A 136 1.91 -16.13 -24.56
N THR A 137 1.78 -16.77 -25.72
CA THR A 137 0.59 -17.53 -26.15
C THR A 137 0.36 -18.82 -25.39
N HIS A 138 1.39 -19.35 -24.72
CA HIS A 138 1.28 -20.56 -23.88
C HIS A 138 1.05 -20.23 -22.40
N LEU A 139 1.14 -18.95 -22.02
CA LEU A 139 0.85 -18.54 -20.66
C LEU A 139 -0.67 -18.42 -20.47
N PRO A 140 -1.22 -18.88 -19.33
CA PRO A 140 -2.59 -18.59 -18.97
C PRO A 140 -2.90 -17.08 -18.99
N ASP A 141 -4.16 -16.76 -19.20
CA ASP A 141 -4.62 -15.38 -19.06
C ASP A 141 -4.37 -14.88 -17.64
N ALA A 142 -4.00 -13.61 -17.52
CA ALA A 142 -3.78 -12.99 -16.23
C ALA A 142 -5.12 -12.85 -15.50
N PRO A 143 -5.24 -13.35 -14.26
CA PRO A 143 -6.42 -13.06 -13.46
C PRO A 143 -6.44 -11.57 -13.09
N ASP A 144 -7.64 -11.01 -12.98
CA ASP A 144 -7.86 -9.63 -12.51
C ASP A 144 -7.57 -9.54 -11.00
N VAL A 145 -6.33 -9.15 -10.67
CA VAL A 145 -5.84 -9.04 -9.29
C VAL A 145 -6.68 -8.03 -8.47
N PRO A 146 -6.94 -6.79 -8.93
CA PRO A 146 -7.84 -5.86 -8.24
C PRO A 146 -9.22 -6.45 -7.92
N ALA A 147 -9.87 -7.13 -8.88
CA ALA A 147 -11.18 -7.72 -8.65
C ALA A 147 -11.14 -8.86 -7.62
N ILE A 148 -10.08 -9.67 -7.62
CA ILE A 148 -9.89 -10.75 -6.64
C ILE A 148 -9.67 -10.18 -5.24
N LEU A 149 -8.80 -9.17 -5.09
CA LEU A 149 -8.55 -8.52 -3.81
C LEU A 149 -9.82 -7.87 -3.26
N SER A 150 -10.59 -7.20 -4.11
CA SER A 150 -11.86 -6.58 -3.73
C SER A 150 -12.86 -7.62 -3.23
N HIS A 151 -12.96 -8.76 -3.92
CA HIS A 151 -13.79 -9.87 -3.46
C HIS A 151 -13.30 -10.44 -2.12
N MET A 152 -11.99 -10.64 -1.96
CA MET A 152 -11.40 -11.14 -0.71
C MET A 152 -11.67 -10.22 0.49
N TRP A 153 -11.68 -8.92 0.26
CA TRP A 153 -11.92 -7.92 1.31
C TRP A 153 -13.39 -7.50 1.45
N GLY A 154 -14.30 -8.11 0.68
CA GLY A 154 -15.72 -7.75 0.72
C GLY A 154 -15.99 -6.32 0.29
N LEU A 155 -15.18 -5.78 -0.63
CA LEU A 155 -15.36 -4.44 -1.20
C LEU A 155 -16.29 -4.52 -2.41
N ASP A 156 -17.24 -3.59 -2.50
CA ASP A 156 -18.06 -3.44 -3.70
C ASP A 156 -17.21 -3.01 -4.90
N ARG A 157 -17.47 -3.64 -6.06
CA ARG A 157 -16.69 -3.44 -7.30
C ARG A 157 -16.64 -1.99 -7.78
N VAL A 158 -17.62 -1.17 -7.40
CA VAL A 158 -17.76 0.22 -7.84
C VAL A 158 -16.63 1.11 -7.28
N ASN A 159 -15.96 0.70 -6.19
CA ASN A 159 -14.96 1.53 -5.51
C ASN A 159 -13.51 1.03 -5.68
N VAL A 160 -13.25 0.16 -6.65
CA VAL A 160 -12.00 -0.61 -6.74
C VAL A 160 -10.87 0.17 -7.39
N GLU A 161 -11.16 0.91 -8.47
CA GLU A 161 -10.12 1.50 -9.33
C GLU A 161 -9.30 2.60 -8.64
N HIS A 162 -9.88 3.33 -7.69
CA HIS A 162 -9.18 4.37 -6.93
C HIS A 162 -8.32 3.84 -5.77
N ARG A 163 -8.35 2.53 -5.48
CA ARG A 163 -7.76 1.95 -4.25
C ARG A 163 -6.47 1.18 -4.51
N PHE A 164 -6.19 0.88 -5.77
CA PHE A 164 -5.01 0.15 -6.16
C PHE A 164 -4.02 1.07 -6.84
N HIS A 165 -2.79 1.00 -6.36
CA HIS A 165 -1.70 1.80 -6.88
C HIS A 165 -0.88 0.98 -7.87
N THR A 166 -0.62 1.55 -9.04
CA THR A 166 0.34 1.02 -10.01
C THR A 166 1.77 1.33 -9.57
N VAL A 167 2.74 0.78 -10.29
CA VAL A 167 4.17 0.96 -9.98
C VAL A 167 4.63 2.44 -9.97
N GLU A 168 3.94 3.35 -10.66
CA GLU A 168 4.29 4.78 -10.64
C GLU A 168 4.14 5.41 -9.25
N THR A 169 3.08 5.05 -8.51
CA THR A 169 2.93 5.46 -7.10
C THR A 169 4.02 4.84 -6.21
N MET A 170 4.69 3.77 -6.65
CA MET A 170 5.75 3.13 -5.88
C MET A 170 7.03 3.95 -5.78
N ARG A 171 7.26 4.93 -6.66
CA ARG A 171 8.39 5.87 -6.49
C ARG A 171 8.20 6.72 -5.24
N GLU A 172 6.97 7.16 -4.98
CA GLU A 172 6.60 7.92 -3.79
C GLU A 172 6.67 7.05 -2.54
N ILE A 173 6.21 5.80 -2.64
CA ILE A 173 6.27 4.84 -1.53
C ILE A 173 7.70 4.42 -1.22
N ALA A 174 8.55 4.18 -2.22
CA ALA A 174 9.96 3.83 -2.02
C ALA A 174 10.73 5.00 -1.41
N ALA A 175 10.48 6.23 -1.88
CA ALA A 175 11.04 7.44 -1.27
C ALA A 175 10.59 7.61 0.19
N ALA A 176 9.32 7.31 0.49
CA ALA A 176 8.81 7.33 1.87
C ALA A 176 9.38 6.19 2.74
N ALA A 177 9.60 5.00 2.16
CA ALA A 177 10.13 3.84 2.87
C ALA A 177 11.63 3.95 3.17
N GLU A 178 12.40 4.63 2.31
CA GLU A 178 13.81 4.94 2.55
C GLU A 178 13.99 5.98 3.67
N GLN A 179 12.97 6.82 3.91
CA GLN A 179 12.94 7.77 5.02
C GLN A 179 12.50 7.14 6.35
N LEU A 180 11.95 5.91 6.34
CA LEU A 180 11.65 5.21 7.58
C LEU A 180 12.95 4.70 8.21
N PRO A 181 13.25 5.07 9.47
CA PRO A 181 14.44 4.57 10.15
C PRO A 181 14.40 3.04 10.18
N LEU A 182 15.46 2.40 9.69
CA LEU A 182 15.64 0.97 9.87
C LEU A 182 15.66 0.70 11.38
N PRO A 183 14.92 -0.30 11.89
CA PRO A 183 15.01 -0.67 13.29
C PRO A 183 16.47 -1.00 13.59
N SER A 184 17.05 -0.30 14.57
CA SER A 184 18.44 -0.47 14.96
C SER A 184 18.64 -1.94 15.33
N ALA A 185 19.74 -2.54 14.88
CA ALA A 185 20.16 -3.87 15.35
C ALA A 185 20.61 -3.74 16.82
N GLY A 186 19.66 -3.60 17.72
CA GLY A 186 19.91 -3.27 19.13
C GLY A 186 18.74 -2.64 19.87
N ASP A 187 17.61 -2.35 19.21
CA ASP A 187 16.42 -1.88 19.93
C ASP A 187 15.84 -3.05 20.75
N GLU A 188 16.34 -3.20 21.97
CA GLU A 188 15.65 -3.97 23.01
C GLU A 188 14.25 -3.36 23.21
N LEU A 189 13.26 -4.23 23.34
CA LEU A 189 11.87 -3.85 23.56
C LEU A 189 11.79 -3.13 24.91
N VAL A 190 11.95 -1.80 24.92
CA VAL A 190 11.74 -1.01 26.13
C VAL A 190 10.26 -1.06 26.45
N THR A 191 9.89 -1.88 27.44
CA THR A 191 8.60 -1.80 28.11
C THR A 191 8.53 -0.46 28.84
N THR A 192 8.01 0.56 28.16
CA THR A 192 7.65 1.81 28.81
C THR A 192 6.42 1.57 29.69
N GLY A 193 6.61 1.68 31.01
CA GLY A 193 5.49 1.80 31.94
C GLY A 193 4.67 3.07 31.65
N PRO A 194 3.44 3.17 32.18
CA PRO A 194 2.54 4.27 31.90
C PRO A 194 3.15 5.61 32.35
N VAL A 195 3.51 6.45 31.37
CA VAL A 195 3.92 7.84 31.60
C VAL A 195 2.66 8.69 31.67
N ALA A 196 2.44 9.36 32.80
CA ALA A 196 1.39 10.35 32.95
C ALA A 196 1.71 11.57 32.06
N HIS A 197 0.93 11.76 31.00
CA HIS A 197 1.01 12.98 30.18
C HIS A 197 0.31 14.13 30.90
N THR A 198 1.10 15.03 31.48
CA THR A 198 0.63 16.37 31.84
C THR A 198 0.52 17.20 30.55
N PRO A 199 -0.64 17.78 30.21
CA PRO A 199 -0.79 18.60 29.01
C PRO A 199 0.05 19.88 29.12
N THR A 200 1.04 20.01 28.24
CA THR A 200 1.84 21.23 28.11
C THR A 200 0.97 22.35 27.51
N PRO A 201 1.01 23.59 28.04
CA PRO A 201 0.29 24.72 27.45
C PRO A 201 0.74 24.94 25.99
N ALA A 202 -0.23 25.20 25.11
CA ALA A 202 0.00 25.37 23.69
C ALA A 202 0.97 26.54 23.41
N THR A 203 2.17 26.22 22.92
CA THR A 203 3.12 27.20 22.44
C THR A 203 2.49 27.96 21.25
N PRO A 204 2.51 29.30 21.23
CA PRO A 204 1.99 30.06 20.10
C PRO A 204 2.76 29.71 18.81
N PRO A 205 2.08 29.66 17.65
CA PRO A 205 2.71 29.34 16.38
C PRO A 205 3.81 30.37 16.06
N ARG A 206 5.00 29.88 15.65
CA ARG A 206 6.06 30.78 15.17
C ARG A 206 5.66 31.45 13.84
N PRO A 207 6.16 32.66 13.55
CA PRO A 207 5.98 33.26 12.23
C PRO A 207 6.59 32.38 11.12
N LEU A 208 6.00 32.43 9.93
CA LEU A 208 6.53 31.78 8.73
C LEU A 208 7.86 32.41 8.35
N THR A 209 8.78 31.58 7.89
CA THR A 209 9.98 32.04 7.18
C THR A 209 9.59 32.58 5.80
N ALA A 210 10.44 33.42 5.21
CA ALA A 210 10.21 33.98 3.87
C ALA A 210 9.99 32.89 2.80
N ARG A 211 10.67 31.74 2.93
CA ARG A 211 10.51 30.61 2.02
C ARG A 211 9.15 29.91 2.16
N GLU A 212 8.69 29.72 3.40
CA GLU A 212 7.37 29.13 3.69
C GLU A 212 6.24 30.04 3.20
N ASP A 213 6.38 31.36 3.40
CA ASP A 213 5.43 32.36 2.90
C ASP A 213 5.38 32.40 1.36
N GLN A 214 6.55 32.34 0.69
CA GLN A 214 6.60 32.30 -0.78
C GLN A 214 5.95 31.02 -1.34
N HIS A 215 6.13 29.87 -0.67
CA HIS A 215 5.50 28.61 -1.07
C HIS A 215 3.99 28.64 -0.83
N ALA A 216 3.52 29.15 0.32
CA ALA A 216 2.10 29.32 0.60
C ALA A 216 1.43 30.23 -0.44
N LYS A 217 2.09 31.33 -0.84
CA LYS A 217 1.61 32.23 -1.91
C LYS A 217 1.56 31.55 -3.28
N PHE A 218 2.53 30.69 -3.60
CA PHE A 218 2.52 29.91 -4.83
C PHE A 218 1.32 28.96 -4.87
N LEU A 219 1.06 28.23 -3.79
CA LEU A 219 -0.05 27.28 -3.69
C LEU A 219 -1.42 27.99 -3.73
N ALA A 220 -1.54 29.17 -3.11
CA ALA A 220 -2.76 29.97 -3.19
C ALA A 220 -3.10 30.40 -4.63
N ARG A 221 -2.07 30.70 -5.45
CA ARG A 221 -2.26 31.08 -6.86
C ARG A 221 -2.72 29.92 -7.74
N THR A 222 -2.46 28.68 -7.35
CA THR A 222 -2.87 27.49 -8.09
C THR A 222 -4.24 26.96 -7.65
N GLY A 223 -5.01 27.76 -6.91
CA GLY A 223 -6.36 27.42 -6.45
C GLY A 223 -6.40 26.54 -5.21
N ASN A 224 -5.27 26.32 -4.54
CA ASN A 224 -5.23 25.54 -3.30
C ASN A 224 -5.53 26.42 -2.08
N THR A 225 -6.40 25.93 -1.18
CA THR A 225 -6.58 26.57 0.14
C THR A 225 -5.47 26.10 1.06
N VAL A 226 -4.57 27.00 1.44
CA VAL A 226 -3.45 26.68 2.34
C VAL A 226 -3.89 26.90 3.78
N LEU A 227 -4.15 25.81 4.51
CA LEU A 227 -4.30 25.85 5.97
C LEU A 227 -2.93 25.69 6.61
N VAL A 228 -2.32 26.81 6.98
CA VAL A 228 -1.06 26.79 7.73
C VAL A 228 -1.36 26.43 9.18
N ARG A 229 -1.20 25.15 9.54
CA ARG A 229 -1.06 24.74 10.94
C ARG A 229 0.42 24.47 11.20
N ASN A 230 1.03 25.28 12.05
CA ASN A 230 2.37 25.00 12.56
C ASN A 230 2.30 23.81 13.52
N TYR A 231 2.32 22.60 12.99
CA TYR A 231 2.64 21.42 13.77
C TYR A 231 4.16 21.31 13.84
N LEU A 232 4.68 21.31 15.05
CA LEU A 232 6.01 20.76 15.32
C LEU A 232 5.83 19.24 15.41
N ASP A 233 6.49 18.49 14.55
CA ASP A 233 6.62 17.05 14.77
C ASP A 233 7.49 16.77 16.02
N GLU A 234 7.62 15.51 16.42
CA GLU A 234 8.45 15.09 17.57
C GLU A 234 9.94 15.47 17.41
N LEU A 235 10.34 15.94 16.22
CA LEU A 235 11.69 16.37 15.86
C LEU A 235 11.81 17.90 15.70
N GLY A 236 10.76 18.67 15.99
CA GLY A 236 10.76 20.13 15.93
C GLY A 236 10.73 20.73 14.53
N ARG A 237 10.29 19.97 13.50
CA ARG A 237 10.17 20.44 12.12
C ARG A 237 8.76 20.95 11.84
N VAL A 238 8.66 21.94 10.94
CA VAL A 238 7.38 22.51 10.50
C VAL A 238 6.98 21.85 9.19
N ASP A 239 5.88 21.12 9.21
CA ASP A 239 5.25 20.60 8.00
C ASP A 239 4.10 21.51 7.54
N LEU A 240 4.13 21.89 6.27
CA LEU A 240 2.99 22.53 5.61
C LEU A 240 1.99 21.45 5.20
N LEU A 241 0.86 21.36 5.92
CA LEU A 241 -0.22 20.45 5.54
C LEU A 241 -1.01 21.02 4.36
N ASN A 242 -0.87 20.41 3.18
CA ASN A 242 -1.68 20.75 2.02
C ASN A 242 -3.03 20.02 2.13
N VAL A 243 -4.13 20.74 2.32
CA VAL A 243 -5.47 20.15 2.38
C VAL A 243 -6.15 20.37 1.04
N TYR A 244 -6.28 19.31 0.25
CA TYR A 244 -7.08 19.33 -0.96
C TYR A 244 -8.56 19.33 -0.58
N CYS A 245 -9.26 20.42 -0.87
CA CYS A 245 -10.72 20.48 -0.81
C CYS A 245 -11.21 20.60 -2.26
N PRO A 246 -11.75 19.54 -2.89
CA PRO A 246 -12.32 19.67 -4.22
C PRO A 246 -13.48 20.67 -4.18
N PRO A 247 -13.75 21.40 -5.27
CA PRO A 247 -14.92 22.26 -5.33
C PRO A 247 -16.18 21.42 -5.09
N LEU A 248 -17.07 21.90 -4.23
CA LEU A 248 -18.38 21.30 -4.05
C LEU A 248 -19.08 21.23 -5.42
N PRO A 249 -19.75 20.11 -5.76
CA PRO A 249 -20.47 20.00 -7.02
C PRO A 249 -21.50 21.14 -7.12
N GLY A 250 -21.30 22.04 -8.07
CA GLY A 250 -22.18 23.20 -8.33
C GLY A 250 -21.49 24.57 -8.40
N GLN A 251 -20.20 24.71 -8.09
CA GLN A 251 -19.48 25.96 -8.34
C GLN A 251 -18.90 26.01 -9.77
N LEU A 252 -19.55 26.79 -10.63
CA LEU A 252 -18.99 27.18 -11.93
C LEU A 252 -17.76 28.06 -11.70
N LEU A 253 -16.61 27.63 -12.22
CA LEU A 253 -15.41 28.46 -12.31
C LEU A 253 -15.74 29.63 -13.26
N MET A 254 -15.80 30.84 -12.71
CA MET A 254 -15.86 32.04 -13.54
C MET A 254 -14.55 32.17 -14.32
N GLU A 255 -14.65 32.27 -15.64
CA GLU A 255 -13.49 32.59 -16.48
C GLU A 255 -12.94 33.98 -16.12
N PRO A 256 -11.61 34.14 -16.08
CA PRO A 256 -11.02 35.44 -15.80
C PRO A 256 -11.31 36.41 -16.97
N PRO A 257 -11.50 37.71 -16.67
CA PRO A 257 -11.74 38.70 -17.71
C PRO A 257 -10.51 38.87 -18.61
N ALA A 258 -10.79 39.19 -19.88
CA ALA A 258 -9.82 39.42 -20.95
C ALA A 258 -8.86 40.60 -20.68
#